data_AF-A0A2D7INS3-F1
#
_entry.id   AF-A0A2D7INS3-F1
#
_cell.length_a   1.000
_cell.length_b   1.000
_cell.length_c   1.000
_cell.angle_alpha   90.00
_cell.angle_beta   90.00
_cell.angle_gamma   90.00
#
_symmetry.space_group_name_H-M   'P 1'
#
loop_
_entity.id
_entity.type
_entity.pdbx_description
1 polymer ?
#
loop_
_entity_poly.entity_id
_entity_poly.type
_entity_poly.pdbx_seq_one_letter_code
_entity_poly.pdbx_strand_id
1 'polypeptide(L)' 'MIHFTHKIIAFLFLLLFELSYACSTCYGDPDSNAGKGMDMAIITLLSVIAPLLIAIAAGIISIGLKSKKINQKTLNND' A
#
# COMPACT_ATOMS: atom_id res chain seq x y z
N MET A 1 7.20 2.81 -15.29
CA MET A 1 6.83 2.13 -14.02
C MET A 1 7.63 2.68 -12.84
N ILE A 2 8.96 2.71 -12.90
CA ILE A 2 9.86 3.18 -11.81
C ILE A 2 9.53 4.60 -11.28
N HIS A 3 9.17 5.55 -12.15
CA HIS A 3 8.77 6.91 -11.74
C HIS A 3 7.47 6.96 -10.92
N PHE A 4 6.52 6.06 -11.21
CA PHE A 4 5.24 5.97 -10.51
C PHE A 4 5.44 5.31 -9.14
N THR A 5 6.29 4.29 -9.08
CA THR A 5 6.69 3.62 -7.84
C THR A 5 7.39 4.58 -6.87
N HIS A 6 8.24 5.49 -7.36
CA HIS A 6 8.89 6.51 -6.52
C HIS A 6 7.90 7.50 -5.89
N LYS A 7 6.89 7.96 -6.64
CA LYS A 7 5.85 8.85 -6.09
C LYS A 7 4.96 8.12 -5.07
N ILE A 8 4.68 6.84 -5.30
CA ILE A 8 3.95 6.00 -4.35
C ILE A 8 4.74 5.81 -3.06
N ILE A 9 6.05 5.54 -3.16
CA ILE A 9 6.93 5.39 -2.00
C ILE A 9 7.02 6.69 -1.19
N ALA A 10 7.17 7.84 -1.85
CA ALA A 10 7.18 9.13 -1.17
C ALA A 10 5.85 9.44 -0.47
N PHE A 11 4.73 9.12 -1.12
CA PHE A 11 3.38 9.29 -0.55
C PHE A 11 3.14 8.35 0.65
N LEU A 12 3.61 7.10 0.56
CA LEU A 12 3.54 6.11 1.63
C LEU A 12 4.36 6.53 2.85
N PHE A 13 5.54 7.13 2.63
CA PHE A 13 6.39 7.63 3.71
C PHE A 13 5.75 8.82 4.44
N LEU A 14 5.06 9.69 3.70
CA LEU A 14 4.32 10.82 4.26
C LEU A 14 3.09 10.36 5.06
N LEU A 15 2.38 9.34 4.57
CA LEU A 15 1.28 8.70 5.31
C LEU A 15 1.75 8.00 6.59
N LEU A 16 2.92 7.38 6.58
CA LEU A 16 3.46 6.70 7.75
C LEU A 16 3.78 7.68 8.89
N PHE A 17 4.24 8.89 8.55
CA PHE A 17 4.52 9.94 9.53
C PHE A 17 3.23 10.42 10.22
N GLU A 18 2.17 10.62 9.44
CA GLU A 18 0.86 11.02 9.94
C GLU A 18 0.19 9.92 10.79
N LEU A 19 0.27 8.66 10.35
CA LEU A 19 -0.26 7.51 11.09
C LEU A 19 0.44 7.33 12.45
N SER A 20 1.74 7.61 12.52
CA SER A 20 2.48 7.56 13.78
C SER A 20 2.08 8.68 14.76
N TYR A 21 1.48 9.77 14.29
CA TYR A 21 1.08 10.91 15.11
C TYR A 21 -0.39 10.84 15.57
N ALA A 22 -1.24 10.09 14.86
CA ALA A 22 -2.69 10.03 15.09
C ALA A 22 -3.19 8.83 15.93
N CYS A 23 -2.34 7.83 16.23
CA CYS A 23 -2.77 6.57 16.84
C CYS A 23 -3.12 6.65 18.35
N SER A 24 -2.75 7.74 19.02
CA SER A 24 -2.86 7.87 20.48
C SER A 24 -4.21 8.39 21.01
N THR A 25 -5.19 8.71 20.14
CA THR A 25 -6.40 9.46 20.59
C THR A 25 -7.57 8.57 21.06
N CYS A 26 -7.59 7.26 20.75
CA CYS A 26 -8.75 6.40 21.04
C CYS A 26 -8.60 5.47 22.26
N TYR A 27 -7.42 5.38 22.89
CA TYR A 27 -7.15 4.35 23.92
C TYR A 27 -6.97 4.86 25.36
N GLY A 28 -7.08 6.17 25.61
CA GLY A 28 -6.90 6.73 26.95
C GLY A 28 -5.44 7.07 27.25
N ASP A 29 -4.97 6.76 28.46
CA ASP A 29 -3.67 7.21 29.01
C ASP A 29 -2.48 6.83 28.10
N PRO A 30 -1.86 7.79 27.39
CA PRO A 30 -0.83 7.54 26.38
C PRO A 30 0.51 7.10 27.00
N ASP A 31 0.70 7.31 28.29
CA ASP A 31 1.87 6.88 29.06
C ASP A 31 1.74 5.45 29.62
N SER A 32 0.60 4.80 29.39
CA SER A 32 0.43 3.41 29.79
C SER A 32 1.19 2.46 28.86
N ASN A 33 1.82 1.43 29.45
CA ASN A 33 2.50 0.36 28.69
C ASN A 33 1.55 -0.37 27.70
N ALA A 34 0.23 -0.25 27.90
CA ALA A 34 -0.78 -0.78 27.00
C ALA A 34 -0.81 -0.06 25.64
N GLY A 35 -0.60 1.26 25.60
CA GLY A 35 -0.58 2.04 24.34
C GLY A 35 0.59 1.65 23.43
N LYS A 36 1.77 1.41 24.04
CA LYS A 36 2.99 1.06 23.30
C LYS A 36 2.90 -0.29 22.57
N GLY A 37 2.22 -1.27 23.16
CA GLY A 37 1.96 -2.56 22.50
C GLY A 37 0.94 -2.45 21.35
N MET A 38 0.04 -1.48 21.45
CA MET A 38 -1.09 -1.33 20.55
C MET A 38 -0.73 -0.59 19.26
N ASP A 39 0.10 0.45 19.35
CA ASP A 39 0.62 1.15 18.19
C ASP A 39 1.42 0.19 17.30
N MET A 40 2.23 -0.69 17.91
CA MET A 40 2.97 -1.73 17.20
C MET A 40 2.05 -2.76 16.53
N ALA A 41 0.94 -3.12 17.18
CA ALA A 41 -0.05 -4.01 16.59
C ALA A 41 -0.74 -3.37 15.37
N ILE A 42 -1.13 -2.10 15.46
CA ILE A 42 -1.77 -1.35 14.37
C ILE A 42 -0.82 -1.21 13.18
N ILE A 43 0.44 -0.86 13.41
CA ILE A 43 1.46 -0.79 12.36
C ILE A 43 1.60 -2.15 11.67
N THR A 44 1.61 -3.25 12.43
CA THR A 44 1.72 -4.60 11.87
C THR A 44 0.50 -4.95 11.00
N LEU A 45 -0.72 -4.67 11.47
CA LEU A 45 -1.94 -4.93 10.70
C LEU A 45 -1.98 -4.11 9.40
N LEU A 46 -1.68 -2.82 9.48
CA LEU A 46 -1.60 -1.94 8.31
C LEU A 46 -0.52 -2.38 7.33
N SER A 47 0.64 -2.79 7.87
CA SER A 47 1.77 -3.34 7.12
C SER A 47 1.42 -4.60 6.35
N VAL A 48 0.47 -5.43 6.80
CA VAL A 48 0.09 -6.67 6.10
C VAL A 48 -1.00 -6.40 5.06
N ILE A 49 -1.97 -5.54 5.39
CA ILE A 49 -3.10 -5.22 4.51
C ILE A 49 -2.63 -4.43 3.28
N ALA A 50 -1.77 -3.43 3.47
CA ALA A 50 -1.27 -2.59 2.39
C ALA A 50 -0.60 -3.37 1.23
N PRO A 51 0.40 -4.24 1.46
CA PRO A 51 1.05 -4.99 0.39
C PRO A 51 0.10 -6.01 -0.25
N LEU A 52 -0.83 -6.59 0.51
CA LEU A 52 -1.83 -7.50 -0.03
C LEU A 52 -2.69 -6.80 -1.10
N LEU A 53 -3.21 -5.62 -0.80
CA LEU A 53 -3.99 -4.83 -1.76
C LEU A 53 -3.15 -4.42 -2.97
N ILE A 54 -1.90 -4.02 -2.76
CA ILE A 54 -0.98 -3.66 -3.86
C ILE A 54 -0.72 -4.85 -4.78
N ALA A 55 -0.50 -6.05 -4.22
CA ALA A 55 -0.26 -7.26 -5.00
C ALA A 55 -1.47 -7.62 -5.87
N ILE A 56 -2.69 -7.54 -5.32
CA ILE A 56 -3.93 -7.79 -6.05
C ILE A 56 -4.08 -6.80 -7.21
N ALA A 57 -3.91 -5.50 -6.94
CA ALA A 57 -4.01 -4.46 -7.96
C ALA A 57 -2.96 -4.64 -9.06
N ALA A 58 -1.71 -4.92 -8.69
CA ALA A 58 -0.62 -5.16 -9.64
C ALA A 58 -0.87 -6.40 -10.51
N GLY A 59 -1.44 -7.46 -9.94
CA GLY A 59 -1.84 -8.66 -10.68
C GLY A 59 -2.88 -8.36 -11.75
N ILE A 60 -3.96 -7.65 -11.37
CA ILE A 60 -5.04 -7.25 -12.30
C ILE A 60 -4.49 -6.38 -13.43
N ILE A 61 -3.70 -5.35 -13.12
CA ILE A 61 -3.10 -4.45 -14.11
C ILE A 61 -2.16 -5.22 -15.06
N SER A 62 -1.35 -6.14 -14.53
CA SER A 62 -0.43 -6.94 -15.35
C SER A 62 -1.16 -7.80 -16.35
N ILE A 63 -2.27 -8.43 -15.95
CA ILE A 63 -3.12 -9.23 -16.83
C ILE A 63 -3.76 -8.33 -17.90
N GLY A 64 -4.34 -7.20 -17.51
CA GLY A 64 -4.96 -6.24 -18.43
C GLY A 64 -3.99 -5.70 -19.49
N LEU A 65 -2.77 -5.33 -19.08
CA LEU A 65 -1.74 -4.83 -19.99
C LEU A 65 -1.25 -5.92 -20.94
N LYS A 66 -1.05 -7.14 -20.44
CA LYS A 66 -0.64 -8.29 -21.26
C LYS A 66 -1.71 -8.65 -22.28
N SER A 67 -2.99 -8.58 -21.90
CA SER A 67 -4.13 -8.81 -22.78
C SER A 67 -4.22 -7.78 -23.92
N LYS A 68 -4.05 -6.48 -23.61
CA LYS A 68 -3.95 -5.42 -24.64
C LYS A 68 -2.80 -5.69 -25.61
N LYS A 69 -1.61 -6.02 -25.09
CA LYS A 69 -0.44 -6.32 -25.95
C LYS A 69 -0.69 -7.53 -26.84
N ILE A 70 -1.54 -8.49 -26.46
CA ILE A 70 -1.88 -9.67 -27.30
C ILE A 70 -2.86 -9.32 -28.41
N ASN A 71 -3.91 -8.57 -28.10
CA ASN A 71 -4.85 -8.11 -29.13
C ASN A 71 -4.19 -7.19 -30.18
N GLN A 72 -3.28 -6.31 -29.74
CA GLN A 72 -2.60 -5.36 -30.63
C GLN A 72 -1.66 -6.03 -31.64
N LYS A 73 -0.98 -7.12 -31.24
CA LYS A 73 -0.13 -7.88 -32.17
C LYS A 73 -1.00 -8.59 -33.20
N THR A 74 -2.03 -9.30 -32.77
CA THR A 74 -2.96 -9.97 -33.68
C THR A 74 -3.56 -9.03 -34.74
N LEU A 75 -3.90 -7.78 -34.39
CA LEU A 75 -4.45 -6.79 -35.32
C LEU A 75 -3.42 -6.15 -36.28
N ASN A 76 -2.11 -6.23 -36.00
CA ASN A 76 -1.07 -5.60 -36.82
C ASN A 76 -0.41 -6.57 -37.81
N ASN A 77 -0.70 -7.87 -37.69
CA ASN A 77 -0.21 -8.90 -38.60
C ASN A 77 -1.31 -9.45 -39.53
N ASP A 78 -2.35 -8.64 -39.77
CA ASP A 78 -3.31 -8.72 -40.87
C ASP A 78 -3.05 -7.56 -41.85
#